data_AF-A0A7S0GA56-F1
#
_entry.id   AF-A0A7S0GA56-F1
#
_cell.length_a   1.000
_cell.length_b   1.000
_cell.length_c   1.000
_cell.angle_alpha   90.00
_cell.angle_beta   90.00
_cell.angle_gamma   90.00
#
_symmetry.space_group_name_H-M   'P 1'
#
loop_
_entity.id
_entity.type
_entity.pdbx_description
1 polymer ?
#
loop_
_entity_poly.entity_id
_entity_poly.type
_entity_poly.pdbx_seq_one_letter_code
_entity_poly.pdbx_strand_id
1 'polypeptide(L)'
;GNLDLQDFPREKLGEVDHDDTSLDPILSPADIESSPSLPPAQCGCCFSGSALVSMADGSLKLARDVCVGDDLLSPALVSDNLSSICISTIVRGCIKQLAGQPKEVVRIDGLHISKPHRIFHAGKWCKPFDVPGAQVERISMDLHNFIVDGCCPIMVEDITVSTIGGYCPPSHDLRKPLHRLWSSQIIVKLFESHPSFPNVVLNAEDQFLMLLKNQHFARFVVEQGSEELNAKLLQDKDTKVCESFVERRFIKSYIKMGEDQHVFRVIDTCNYAS
;
A
#
# COMPACT_ATOMS: atom_id res chain seq x y z
N GLY A 1 -17.79 57.07 0.27
CA GLY A 1 -16.34 56.86 0.16
C GLY A 1 -16.12 55.77 -0.84
N ASN A 2 -15.69 56.14 -2.04
CA ASN A 2 -15.32 55.18 -3.09
C ASN A 2 -13.94 54.61 -2.73
N LEU A 3 -13.83 53.29 -2.66
CA LEU A 3 -12.56 52.61 -2.51
C LEU A 3 -12.05 52.24 -3.90
N ASP A 4 -10.94 52.87 -4.26
CA ASP A 4 -10.08 52.57 -5.40
C ASP A 4 -9.56 51.13 -5.30
N LEU A 5 -9.81 50.34 -6.34
CA LEU A 5 -9.13 49.09 -6.62
C LEU A 5 -8.03 49.40 -7.64
N GLN A 6 -6.81 49.66 -7.16
CA GLN A 6 -5.61 49.68 -7.99
C GLN A 6 -4.59 48.66 -7.51
N ASP A 7 -4.01 47.99 -8.51
CA ASP A 7 -2.68 47.36 -8.56
C ASP A 7 -2.44 46.05 -7.79
N PHE A 8 -2.74 44.94 -8.46
CA PHE A 8 -1.99 43.69 -8.30
C PHE A 8 -1.01 43.52 -9.47
N PRO A 9 0.28 43.22 -9.21
CA PRO A 9 1.26 42.99 -10.26
C PRO A 9 0.97 41.65 -10.97
N ARG A 10 0.89 41.70 -12.31
CA ARG A 10 0.89 40.51 -13.17
C ARG A 10 2.27 39.85 -13.10
N GLU A 11 2.39 38.79 -12.33
CA GLU A 11 3.53 37.88 -12.44
C GLU A 11 3.49 37.17 -13.80
N LYS A 12 4.65 37.19 -14.48
CA LYS A 12 4.89 36.52 -15.75
C LYS A 12 4.73 35.01 -15.56
N LEU A 13 3.75 34.42 -16.24
CA LEU A 13 3.72 32.99 -16.51
C LEU A 13 4.96 32.65 -17.35
N GLY A 14 5.90 31.92 -16.77
CA GLY A 14 7.02 31.32 -17.49
C GLY A 14 6.49 30.25 -18.44
N GLU A 15 6.97 30.29 -19.67
CA GLU A 15 6.83 29.21 -20.65
C GLU A 15 7.47 27.94 -20.07
N VAL A 16 6.69 26.86 -20.02
CA VAL A 16 7.19 25.52 -19.69
C VAL A 16 7.44 24.82 -21.01
N ASP A 17 8.72 24.64 -21.35
CA ASP A 17 9.15 23.81 -22.46
C ASP A 17 8.67 22.36 -22.23
N HIS A 18 7.76 21.92 -23.09
CA HIS A 18 7.37 20.53 -23.25
C HIS A 18 8.14 19.97 -24.44
N ASP A 19 9.34 19.44 -24.21
CA ASP A 19 9.97 18.53 -25.16
C ASP A 19 10.92 17.58 -24.43
N ASP A 20 10.37 16.46 -23.96
CA ASP A 20 11.16 15.25 -23.72
C ASP A 20 10.27 14.03 -24.00
N THR A 21 10.04 13.78 -25.29
CA THR A 21 9.49 12.53 -25.81
C THR A 21 10.65 11.64 -26.27
N SER A 22 11.58 11.32 -25.37
CA SER A 22 12.52 10.23 -25.61
C SER A 22 11.76 8.91 -25.49
N LEU A 23 11.35 8.35 -26.63
CA LEU A 23 10.90 6.97 -26.69
C LEU A 23 12.07 6.07 -26.26
N ASP A 24 11.90 5.35 -25.15
CA ASP A 24 12.86 4.36 -24.70
C ASP A 24 13.14 3.35 -25.85
N PRO A 25 14.41 3.00 -26.11
CA PRO A 25 14.74 2.03 -27.15
C PRO A 25 14.11 0.68 -26.83
N ILE A 26 13.41 0.12 -27.82
CA ILE A 26 12.88 -1.24 -27.79
C ILE A 26 14.07 -2.19 -27.62
N LEU A 27 14.22 -2.75 -26.42
CA LEU A 27 15.26 -3.73 -26.10
C LEU A 27 15.07 -4.98 -26.96
N SER A 28 16.17 -5.51 -27.49
CA SER A 28 16.11 -6.75 -28.28
C SER A 28 15.85 -7.95 -27.36
N PRO A 29 15.16 -9.01 -27.82
CA PRO A 29 14.93 -10.22 -27.03
C PRO A 29 16.23 -10.91 -26.55
N ALA A 30 17.37 -10.61 -27.16
CA ALA A 30 18.67 -11.17 -26.80
C ALA A 30 19.34 -10.47 -25.59
N ASP A 31 18.88 -9.27 -25.20
CA ASP A 31 19.46 -8.51 -24.09
C ASP A 31 18.84 -8.90 -22.72
N ILE A 32 17.87 -9.81 -22.69
CA ILE A 32 17.12 -10.20 -21.48
C ILE A 32 17.85 -11.28 -20.65
N GLU A 33 18.80 -12.02 -21.23
CA GLU A 33 19.47 -13.16 -20.56
C GLU A 33 20.59 -12.79 -19.58
N SER A 34 20.87 -11.50 -19.38
CA SER A 34 21.80 -11.02 -18.34
C SER A 34 21.11 -10.14 -17.30
N SER A 35 19.84 -10.42 -16.99
CA SER A 35 19.09 -9.67 -15.99
C SER A 35 19.85 -9.67 -14.66
N PRO A 36 20.28 -8.49 -14.15
CA PRO A 36 20.93 -8.39 -12.85
C PRO A 36 20.00 -8.99 -11.80
N SER A 37 20.55 -9.79 -10.89
CA SER A 37 19.81 -10.39 -9.78
C SER A 37 18.87 -9.34 -9.19
N LEU A 38 17.56 -9.57 -9.34
CA LEU A 38 16.55 -8.61 -8.91
C LEU A 38 16.86 -8.19 -7.47
N PRO A 39 16.92 -6.88 -7.17
CA PRO A 39 17.21 -6.42 -5.82
C PRO A 39 16.21 -7.07 -4.86
N PRO A 40 16.66 -7.49 -3.66
CA PRO A 40 15.83 -8.22 -2.71
C PRO A 40 14.50 -7.49 -2.52
N ALA A 41 13.41 -8.22 -2.73
CA ALA A 41 12.07 -7.65 -2.82
C ALA A 41 11.80 -6.75 -1.61
N GLN A 42 11.72 -5.43 -1.84
CA GLN A 42 11.51 -4.44 -0.78
C GLN A 42 10.26 -4.80 0.02
N CYS A 43 10.38 -4.87 1.34
CA CYS A 43 9.31 -5.27 2.26
C CYS A 43 8.01 -4.49 2.04
N GLY A 44 6.86 -5.14 2.22
CA GLY A 44 5.58 -4.43 2.30
C GLY A 44 5.60 -3.40 3.43
N CYS A 45 4.66 -2.45 3.41
CA CYS A 45 4.48 -1.50 4.51
C CYS A 45 4.20 -2.29 5.80
N CYS A 46 5.19 -2.46 6.69
CA CYS A 46 5.07 -3.25 7.93
C CYS A 46 5.97 -2.68 9.05
N PHE A 47 5.73 -3.05 10.30
CA PHE A 47 6.51 -2.66 11.49
C PHE A 47 6.88 -3.88 12.36
N SER A 48 7.85 -3.75 13.25
CA SER A 48 8.37 -4.89 14.04
C SER A 48 7.30 -5.56 14.90
N GLY A 49 7.40 -6.88 15.03
CA GLY A 49 6.51 -7.65 15.92
C GLY A 49 6.66 -7.32 17.41
N SER A 50 7.74 -6.63 17.81
CA SER A 50 7.97 -6.14 19.18
C SER A 50 7.39 -4.75 19.44
N ALA A 51 6.88 -4.05 18.42
CA ALA A 51 6.28 -2.75 18.61
C ALA A 51 4.97 -2.85 19.41
N LEU A 52 4.73 -1.90 20.30
CA LEU A 52 3.51 -1.79 21.10
C LEU A 52 2.41 -1.10 20.30
N VAL A 53 1.31 -1.81 20.09
CA VAL A 53 0.07 -1.33 19.48
C VAL A 53 -0.86 -0.87 20.58
N SER A 54 -1.40 0.34 20.46
CA SER A 54 -2.40 0.84 21.41
C SER A 54 -3.76 0.22 21.10
N MET A 55 -4.36 -0.39 22.12
CA MET A 55 -5.69 -0.99 22.05
C MET A 55 -6.75 0.07 22.37
N ALA A 56 -8.00 -0.16 21.95
CA ALA A 56 -9.10 0.78 22.17
C ALA A 56 -9.44 1.00 23.66
N ASP A 57 -9.14 0.03 24.52
CA ASP A 57 -9.32 0.09 25.97
C ASP A 57 -8.19 0.83 26.71
N GLY A 58 -7.19 1.33 25.97
CA GLY A 58 -6.02 2.02 26.51
C GLY A 58 -4.87 1.09 26.93
N SER A 59 -5.04 -0.23 26.82
CA SER A 59 -3.94 -1.17 27.02
C SER A 59 -2.98 -1.16 25.84
N LEU A 60 -1.80 -1.77 26.02
CA LEU A 60 -0.80 -1.95 24.98
C LEU A 60 -0.60 -3.43 24.70
N LYS A 61 -0.47 -3.79 23.43
CA LYS A 61 -0.24 -5.18 22.98
C LYS A 61 0.92 -5.22 22.00
N LEU A 62 1.78 -6.23 22.07
CA LEU A 62 2.83 -6.38 21.05
C LEU A 62 2.19 -6.67 19.69
N ALA A 63 2.72 -6.09 18.63
CA ALA A 63 2.20 -6.27 17.27
C ALA A 63 2.11 -7.74 16.83
N ARG A 64 3.02 -8.59 17.33
CA ARG A 64 2.97 -10.05 17.08
C ARG A 64 1.87 -10.80 17.84
N ASP A 65 1.34 -10.19 18.91
CA ASP A 65 0.30 -10.76 19.77
C ASP A 65 -1.09 -10.20 19.43
N VAL A 66 -1.17 -9.21 18.53
CA VAL A 66 -2.44 -8.73 17.96
C VAL A 66 -3.09 -9.83 17.13
N CYS A 67 -4.38 -10.05 17.38
CA CYS A 67 -5.20 -11.08 16.77
C CYS A 67 -6.37 -10.46 16.01
N VAL A 68 -6.94 -11.24 15.09
CA VAL A 68 -8.22 -10.91 14.45
C VAL A 68 -9.31 -10.79 15.51
N GLY A 69 -10.14 -9.75 15.41
CA GLY A 69 -11.18 -9.41 16.37
C GLY A 69 -10.71 -8.48 17.50
N ASP A 70 -9.40 -8.22 17.63
CA ASP A 70 -8.91 -7.19 18.56
C ASP A 70 -9.41 -5.80 18.14
N ASP A 71 -9.70 -4.96 19.13
CA ASP A 71 -10.10 -3.57 18.94
C ASP A 71 -8.93 -2.62 19.19
N LEU A 72 -8.48 -1.94 18.13
CA LEU A 72 -7.31 -1.07 18.14
C LEU A 72 -7.70 0.39 18.27
N LEU A 73 -6.84 1.17 18.92
CA LEU A 73 -6.96 2.62 18.95
C LEU A 73 -6.65 3.18 17.56
N SER A 74 -7.64 3.87 16.97
CA SER A 74 -7.51 4.56 15.70
C SER A 74 -7.69 6.08 15.91
N PRO A 75 -6.65 6.90 15.67
CA PRO A 75 -6.78 8.35 15.78
C PRO A 75 -7.61 8.89 14.60
N ALA A 76 -8.67 9.66 14.87
CA ALA A 76 -9.33 10.44 13.83
C ALA A 76 -8.41 11.60 13.41
N LEU A 77 -7.95 11.55 12.16
CA LEU A 77 -7.17 12.61 11.54
C LEU A 77 -8.14 13.69 11.06
N VAL A 78 -8.45 14.66 11.93
CA VAL A 78 -9.25 15.83 11.56
C VAL A 78 -8.31 16.89 10.97
N SER A 79 -8.59 17.32 9.74
CA SER A 79 -7.72 18.24 8.99
C SER A 79 -7.53 19.61 9.63
N ASP A 80 -8.46 20.06 10.50
CA ASP A 80 -8.60 21.51 10.71
C ASP A 80 -8.69 22.03 12.15
N ASN A 81 -8.57 21.24 13.24
CA ASN A 81 -8.24 21.75 14.60
C ASN A 81 -8.24 20.67 15.71
N LEU A 82 -7.05 20.42 16.28
CA LEU A 82 -6.66 20.11 17.68
C LEU A 82 -7.49 19.24 18.64
N SER A 83 -8.50 18.49 18.22
CA SER A 83 -9.00 17.37 19.01
C SER A 83 -8.96 16.10 18.18
N SER A 84 -7.94 15.27 18.40
CA SER A 84 -7.92 13.90 17.89
C SER A 84 -9.05 13.14 18.60
N ILE A 85 -10.17 12.94 17.90
CA ILE A 85 -11.19 12.01 18.38
C ILE A 85 -10.59 10.62 18.18
N CYS A 86 -10.22 9.96 19.26
CA CYS A 86 -9.85 8.56 19.15
C CYS A 86 -11.13 7.75 18.89
N ILE A 87 -11.13 7.02 17.79
CA ILE A 87 -12.12 5.98 17.51
C ILE A 87 -11.46 4.63 17.69
N SER A 88 -12.26 3.57 17.61
CA SER A 88 -11.80 2.20 17.65
C SER A 88 -11.95 1.54 16.28
N THR A 89 -11.13 0.53 15.97
CA THR A 89 -11.19 -0.22 14.72
C THR A 89 -10.84 -1.69 14.96
N ILE A 90 -11.59 -2.59 14.32
CA ILE A 90 -11.44 -4.03 14.53
C ILE A 90 -10.45 -4.61 13.54
N VAL A 91 -9.53 -5.44 14.03
CA VAL A 91 -8.61 -6.21 13.20
C VAL A 91 -9.38 -7.30 12.46
N ARG A 92 -9.28 -7.29 11.13
CA ARG A 92 -9.86 -8.30 10.23
C ARG A 92 -8.85 -9.29 9.71
N GLY A 93 -7.59 -8.88 9.59
CA GLY A 93 -6.52 -9.72 9.08
C GLY A 93 -5.17 -9.33 9.65
N CYS A 94 -4.34 -10.32 9.94
CA CYS A 94 -2.98 -10.17 10.40
C CYS A 94 -2.02 -10.60 9.29
N ILE A 95 -1.18 -9.67 8.83
CA ILE A 95 -0.21 -9.90 7.77
C ILE A 95 1.19 -9.90 8.38
N LYS A 96 1.88 -11.03 8.30
CA LYS A 96 3.24 -11.21 8.82
C LYS A 96 4.21 -11.43 7.67
N GLN A 97 5.22 -10.58 7.54
CA GLN A 97 6.35 -10.81 6.66
C GLN A 97 7.55 -11.34 7.45
N LEU A 98 8.01 -12.56 7.13
CA LEU A 98 9.07 -13.24 7.88
C LEU A 98 10.44 -12.54 7.82
N ALA A 99 11.24 -12.74 8.86
CA ALA A 99 12.54 -12.13 9.11
C ALA A 99 13.56 -12.34 7.99
N GLY A 100 13.45 -13.43 7.20
CA GLY A 100 14.17 -13.66 5.96
C GLY A 100 15.62 -13.15 5.96
N GLN A 101 16.03 -12.50 4.88
CA GLN A 101 17.30 -11.77 4.81
C GLN A 101 17.22 -10.44 5.57
N PRO A 102 18.34 -9.91 6.11
CA PRO A 102 18.38 -8.57 6.68
C PRO A 102 17.84 -7.52 5.70
N LYS A 103 16.90 -6.70 6.17
CA LYS A 103 16.22 -5.67 5.38
C LYS A 103 16.58 -4.31 5.95
N GLU A 104 16.51 -3.30 5.09
CA GLU A 104 16.59 -1.92 5.56
C GLU A 104 15.26 -1.53 6.21
N VAL A 105 15.32 -1.20 7.49
CA VAL A 105 14.23 -0.63 8.28
C VAL A 105 14.63 0.76 8.73
N VAL A 106 13.63 1.55 9.14
CA VAL A 106 13.83 2.84 9.77
C VAL A 106 13.47 2.69 11.24
N ARG A 107 14.36 3.13 12.12
CA ARG A 107 14.10 3.27 13.54
C ARG A 107 13.70 4.71 13.83
N ILE A 108 12.53 4.91 14.43
CA ILE A 108 12.05 6.19 14.97
C ILE A 108 11.80 5.93 16.45
N ASP A 109 12.62 6.53 17.30
CA ASP A 109 12.65 6.22 18.73
C ASP A 109 12.82 4.72 18.99
N GLY A 110 11.77 4.05 19.50
CA GLY A 110 11.71 2.61 19.72
C GLY A 110 11.09 1.79 18.58
N LEU A 111 10.45 2.44 17.60
CA LEU A 111 9.73 1.78 16.51
C LEU A 111 10.65 1.43 15.34
N HIS A 112 10.76 0.14 15.02
CA HIS A 112 11.33 -0.32 13.74
C HIS A 112 10.22 -0.53 12.70
N ILE A 113 10.33 0.16 11.57
CA ILE A 113 9.32 0.19 10.52
C ILE A 113 9.94 0.12 9.12
N SER A 114 9.28 -0.51 8.15
CA SER A 114 9.81 -0.62 6.79
C SER A 114 9.84 0.76 6.09
N LYS A 115 10.89 1.02 5.29
CA LYS A 115 11.06 2.27 4.54
C LYS A 115 9.80 2.74 3.76
N PRO A 116 9.02 1.87 3.08
CA PRO A 116 7.86 2.30 2.32
C PRO A 116 6.59 2.47 3.15
N HIS A 117 6.59 2.17 4.46
CA HIS A 117 5.42 2.40 5.30
C HIS A 117 5.06 3.90 5.35
N ARG A 118 3.81 4.26 5.68
CA ARG A 118 3.41 5.66 5.87
C ARG A 118 3.04 5.93 7.31
N ILE A 119 3.56 7.04 7.85
CA ILE A 119 3.27 7.48 9.19
C ILE A 119 2.75 8.91 9.15
N PHE A 120 1.90 9.27 10.11
CA PHE A 120 1.39 10.62 10.25
C PHE A 120 2.23 11.34 11.31
N HIS A 121 3.00 12.34 10.87
CA HIS A 121 3.93 13.09 11.72
C HIS A 121 3.85 14.58 11.37
N ALA A 122 3.84 15.43 12.40
CA ALA A 122 3.74 16.90 12.25
C ALA A 122 2.61 17.34 11.30
N GLY A 123 1.43 16.72 11.46
CA GLY A 123 0.23 17.08 10.69
C GLY A 123 0.19 16.57 9.25
N LYS A 124 1.12 15.71 8.81
CA LYS A 124 1.14 15.17 7.45
C LYS A 124 1.56 13.70 7.39
N TRP A 125 1.08 12.99 6.38
CA TRP A 125 1.60 11.68 6.03
C TRP A 125 2.98 11.80 5.37
N CYS A 126 3.98 11.12 5.90
CA CYS A 126 5.34 11.09 5.36
C CYS A 126 5.93 9.67 5.36
N LYS A 127 7.15 9.53 4.83
CA LYS A 127 7.91 8.29 4.96
C LYS A 127 8.67 8.31 6.30
N PRO A 128 8.95 7.15 6.91
CA PRO A 128 9.59 7.11 8.22
C PRO A 128 10.95 7.79 8.26
N PHE A 129 11.75 7.68 7.20
CA PHE A 129 13.08 8.30 7.15
C PHE A 129 13.06 9.83 7.02
N ASP A 130 11.89 10.43 6.74
CA ASP A 130 11.72 11.89 6.70
C ASP A 130 11.50 12.48 8.10
N VAL A 131 11.37 11.65 9.15
CA VAL A 131 11.16 12.11 10.53
C VAL A 131 12.50 12.53 11.16
N PRO A 132 12.58 13.69 11.84
CA PRO A 132 13.79 14.09 12.55
C PRO A 132 14.26 13.03 13.56
N GLY A 133 15.55 12.67 13.49
CA GLY A 133 16.13 11.65 14.36
C GLY A 133 15.95 10.21 13.89
N ALA A 134 15.22 9.97 12.79
CA ALA A 134 15.09 8.65 12.19
C ALA A 134 16.46 8.08 11.76
N GLN A 135 16.66 6.78 11.98
CA GLN A 135 17.88 6.07 11.62
C GLN A 135 17.57 4.91 10.69
N VAL A 136 18.34 4.74 9.62
CA VAL A 136 18.22 3.56 8.76
C VAL A 136 19.10 2.44 9.32
N GLU A 137 18.50 1.29 9.58
CA GLU A 137 19.18 0.13 10.14
C GLU A 137 18.97 -1.08 9.22
N ARG A 138 19.92 -2.01 9.22
CA ARG A 138 19.83 -3.26 8.45
C ARG A 138 19.70 -4.43 9.41
N ILE A 139 18.48 -4.94 9.58
CA ILE A 139 18.15 -5.94 10.61
C ILE A 139 17.28 -7.05 10.00
N SER A 140 17.43 -8.27 10.50
CA SER A 140 16.51 -9.38 10.22
C SER A 140 15.47 -9.46 11.34
N MET A 141 14.21 -9.19 11.00
CA MET A 141 13.09 -9.25 11.94
C MET A 141 11.77 -9.53 11.22
N ASP A 142 10.85 -10.18 11.92
CA ASP A 142 9.48 -10.33 11.46
C ASP A 142 8.80 -8.95 11.49
N LEU A 143 8.09 -8.64 10.41
CA LEU A 143 7.34 -7.40 10.28
C LEU A 143 5.85 -7.71 10.14
N HIS A 144 5.03 -6.87 10.73
CA HIS A 144 3.60 -7.04 10.87
C HIS A 144 2.87 -5.83 10.28
N ASN A 145 1.70 -6.07 9.69
CA ASN A 145 0.69 -5.05 9.39
C ASN A 145 -0.70 -5.71 9.51
N PHE A 146 -1.73 -4.88 9.55
CA PHE A 146 -3.10 -5.31 9.78
C PHE A 146 -4.01 -4.81 8.69
N ILE A 147 -5.04 -5.61 8.40
CA ILE A 147 -6.25 -5.16 7.73
C ILE A 147 -7.24 -4.87 8.85
N VAL A 148 -7.75 -3.64 8.89
CA VAL A 148 -8.70 -3.19 9.92
C VAL A 148 -9.95 -2.62 9.25
N ASP A 149 -11.03 -2.53 10.02
CA ASP A 149 -12.26 -1.89 9.55
C ASP A 149 -12.01 -0.45 9.08
N GLY A 150 -12.58 -0.12 7.93
CA GLY A 150 -12.45 1.20 7.31
C GLY A 150 -11.05 1.55 6.78
N CYS A 151 -10.08 0.62 6.82
CA CYS A 151 -8.67 0.90 6.55
C CYS A 151 -8.13 2.08 7.40
N CYS A 152 -8.64 2.20 8.62
CA CYS A 152 -8.28 3.26 9.53
C CYS A 152 -6.79 3.19 9.92
N PRO A 153 -6.13 4.32 10.15
CA PRO A 153 -4.80 4.32 10.73
C PRO A 153 -4.87 3.82 12.19
N ILE A 154 -3.74 3.36 12.72
CA ILE A 154 -3.65 2.85 14.09
C ILE A 154 -2.47 3.47 14.82
N MET A 155 -2.47 3.41 16.15
CA MET A 155 -1.35 3.90 16.97
C MET A 155 -0.38 2.77 17.31
N VAL A 156 0.90 2.98 17.02
CA VAL A 156 2.00 2.05 17.30
C VAL A 156 3.18 2.84 17.86
N GLU A 157 3.61 2.56 19.10
CA GLU A 157 4.67 3.31 19.80
C GLU A 157 4.41 4.84 19.78
N ASP A 158 3.17 5.25 20.06
CA ASP A 158 2.70 6.65 19.99
C ASP A 158 2.85 7.32 18.60
N ILE A 159 3.11 6.53 17.56
CA ILE A 159 3.17 6.97 16.17
C ILE A 159 1.93 6.46 15.44
N THR A 160 1.23 7.37 14.76
CA THR A 160 0.13 6.99 13.89
C THR A 160 0.68 6.38 12.59
N VAL A 161 0.32 5.12 12.32
CA VAL A 161 0.80 4.37 11.15
C VAL A 161 -0.36 3.96 10.25
N SER A 162 -0.07 3.80 8.96
CA SER A 162 -1.04 3.32 7.96
C SER A 162 -1.28 1.81 8.07
N THR A 163 -2.52 1.37 7.88
CA THR A 163 -2.88 -0.05 7.74
C THR A 163 -2.98 -0.45 6.27
N ILE A 164 -3.14 -1.75 5.99
CA ILE A 164 -3.29 -2.24 4.61
C ILE A 164 -4.55 -1.64 3.98
N GLY A 165 -4.39 -1.03 2.80
CA GLY A 165 -5.47 -0.33 2.09
C GLY A 165 -5.69 1.12 2.51
N GLY A 166 -4.98 1.61 3.54
CA GLY A 166 -5.10 2.98 4.02
C GLY A 166 -4.59 4.02 3.01
N TYR A 167 -5.40 5.03 2.71
CA TYR A 167 -4.99 6.16 1.86
C TYR A 167 -4.33 7.26 2.68
N CYS A 168 -3.10 7.63 2.29
CA CYS A 168 -2.21 8.52 3.03
C CYS A 168 -1.81 9.74 2.18
N PRO A 169 -2.71 10.71 1.95
CA PRO A 169 -2.40 11.90 1.16
C PRO A 169 -1.48 12.88 1.91
N PRO A 170 -0.58 13.60 1.23
CA PRO A 170 -0.25 13.52 -0.20
C PRO A 170 0.79 12.43 -0.51
N SER A 171 1.19 11.64 0.48
CA SER A 171 2.29 10.66 0.36
C SER A 171 2.02 9.53 -0.65
N HIS A 172 0.75 9.26 -0.94
CA HIS A 172 0.32 8.42 -2.06
C HIS A 172 0.02 9.24 -3.31
N ASP A 173 0.95 9.21 -4.27
CA ASP A 173 0.73 9.68 -5.65
C ASP A 173 -0.20 8.73 -6.41
N LEU A 174 -1.46 9.12 -6.60
CA LEU A 174 -2.47 8.34 -7.30
C LEU A 174 -2.22 8.20 -8.81
N ARG A 175 -1.19 8.84 -9.39
CA ARG A 175 -0.77 8.55 -10.77
C ARG A 175 0.05 7.26 -10.86
N LYS A 176 0.58 6.78 -9.72
CA LYS A 176 1.39 5.55 -9.66
C LYS A 176 0.48 4.33 -9.38
N PRO A 177 0.45 3.32 -10.26
CA PRO A 177 -0.44 2.16 -10.10
C PRO A 177 -0.27 1.43 -8.76
N LEU A 178 0.97 1.20 -8.31
CA LEU A 178 1.21 0.57 -7.02
C LEU A 178 0.65 1.39 -5.85
N HIS A 179 0.76 2.72 -5.88
CA HIS A 179 0.16 3.54 -4.84
C HIS A 179 -1.36 3.40 -4.83
N ARG A 180 -2.00 3.45 -6.00
CA ARG A 180 -3.46 3.24 -6.11
C ARG A 180 -3.87 1.87 -5.57
N LEU A 181 -3.13 0.81 -5.91
CA LEU A 181 -3.41 -0.55 -5.43
C LEU A 181 -3.32 -0.61 -3.90
N TRP A 182 -2.16 -0.27 -3.35
CA TRP A 182 -1.86 -0.42 -1.90
C TRP A 182 -2.66 0.53 -1.00
N SER A 183 -3.29 1.57 -1.57
CA SER A 183 -4.13 2.53 -0.84
C SER A 183 -5.62 2.42 -1.17
N SER A 184 -6.08 1.20 -1.47
CA SER A 184 -7.46 0.95 -1.85
C SER A 184 -8.06 -0.27 -1.16
N GLN A 185 -9.38 -0.41 -1.25
CA GLN A 185 -10.06 -1.64 -0.86
C GLN A 185 -9.73 -2.85 -1.76
N ILE A 186 -9.09 -2.62 -2.91
CA ILE A 186 -8.72 -3.71 -3.81
C ILE A 186 -7.60 -4.55 -3.19
N ILE A 187 -6.58 -3.94 -2.57
CA ILE A 187 -5.52 -4.70 -1.91
C ILE A 187 -6.06 -5.53 -0.73
N VAL A 188 -7.03 -4.99 0.00
CA VAL A 188 -7.72 -5.70 1.10
C VAL A 188 -8.41 -6.96 0.58
N LYS A 189 -9.20 -6.83 -0.49
CA LYS A 189 -9.87 -7.97 -1.14
C LYS A 189 -8.89 -9.01 -1.69
N LEU A 190 -7.74 -8.59 -2.22
CA LEU A 190 -6.71 -9.52 -2.66
C LEU A 190 -6.16 -10.33 -1.48
N PHE A 191 -5.88 -9.69 -0.34
CA PHE A 191 -5.46 -10.40 0.87
C PHE A 191 -6.56 -11.32 1.42
N GLU A 192 -7.82 -10.91 1.38
CA GLU A 192 -8.96 -11.75 1.80
C GLU A 192 -9.14 -12.99 0.94
N SER A 193 -8.74 -12.91 -0.34
CA SER A 193 -8.71 -14.07 -1.24
C SER A 193 -7.52 -15.00 -1.02
N HIS A 194 -6.56 -14.63 -0.17
CA HIS A 194 -5.38 -15.44 0.11
C HIS A 194 -5.79 -16.69 0.92
N PRO A 195 -5.31 -17.92 0.59
CA PRO A 195 -5.75 -19.15 1.26
C PRO A 195 -5.52 -19.18 2.78
N SER A 196 -4.48 -18.49 3.27
CA SER A 196 -4.16 -18.39 4.70
C SER A 196 -4.89 -17.25 5.42
N PHE A 197 -5.78 -16.51 4.76
CA PHE A 197 -6.55 -15.46 5.42
C PHE A 197 -7.42 -16.08 6.54
N PRO A 198 -7.48 -15.48 7.75
CA PRO A 198 -7.08 -14.11 8.08
C PRO A 198 -5.65 -13.93 8.63
N ASN A 199 -4.83 -14.98 8.66
CA ASN A 199 -3.47 -14.95 9.20
C ASN A 199 -2.44 -15.24 8.10
N VAL A 200 -2.16 -14.24 7.28
CA VAL A 200 -1.29 -14.39 6.10
C VAL A 200 0.16 -14.24 6.50
N VAL A 201 0.97 -15.26 6.17
CA VAL A 201 2.42 -15.26 6.39
C VAL A 201 3.12 -15.22 5.03
N LEU A 202 3.88 -14.17 4.79
CA LEU A 202 4.61 -13.94 3.55
C LEU A 202 6.12 -14.06 3.79
N ASN A 203 6.79 -14.86 2.97
CA ASN A 203 8.24 -14.88 2.91
C ASN A 203 8.76 -13.99 1.75
N ALA A 204 10.08 -13.90 1.55
CA ALA A 204 10.66 -13.04 0.52
C ALA A 204 10.41 -13.54 -0.91
N GLU A 205 10.20 -14.85 -1.07
CA GLU A 205 10.00 -15.57 -2.34
C GLU A 205 8.52 -15.86 -2.61
N ASP A 206 7.64 -15.31 -1.78
CA ASP A 206 6.21 -15.53 -1.85
C ASP A 206 5.65 -14.92 -3.15
N GLN A 207 5.05 -15.79 -3.99
CA GLN A 207 4.53 -15.38 -5.30
C GLN A 207 3.41 -14.36 -5.20
N PHE A 208 2.60 -14.40 -4.14
CA PHE A 208 1.56 -13.42 -3.89
C PHE A 208 2.18 -12.05 -3.63
N LEU A 209 3.18 -11.98 -2.75
CA LEU A 209 3.91 -10.74 -2.49
C LEU A 209 4.64 -10.21 -3.73
N MET A 210 5.23 -11.09 -4.55
CA MET A 210 5.85 -10.69 -5.83
C MET A 210 4.84 -10.10 -6.80
N LEU A 211 3.65 -10.71 -6.92
CA LEU A 211 2.58 -10.22 -7.78
C LEU A 211 2.10 -8.83 -7.32
N LEU A 212 1.88 -8.64 -6.02
CA LEU A 212 1.42 -7.36 -5.45
C LEU A 212 2.43 -6.20 -5.64
N LYS A 213 3.68 -6.51 -5.97
CA LYS A 213 4.74 -5.54 -6.28
C LYS A 213 4.92 -5.30 -7.78
N ASN A 214 4.26 -6.08 -8.64
CA ASN A 214 4.38 -5.96 -10.08
C ASN A 214 3.58 -4.75 -10.58
N GLN A 215 4.25 -3.81 -11.25
CA GLN A 215 3.63 -2.58 -11.78
C GLN A 215 2.56 -2.86 -12.85
N HIS A 216 2.77 -3.86 -13.71
CA HIS A 216 1.80 -4.23 -14.74
C HIS A 216 0.54 -4.82 -14.11
N PHE A 217 0.71 -5.71 -13.14
CA PHE A 217 -0.42 -6.24 -12.37
C PHE A 217 -1.18 -5.11 -11.67
N ALA A 218 -0.48 -4.22 -10.96
CA ALA A 218 -1.10 -3.10 -10.28
C ALA A 218 -1.86 -2.18 -11.25
N ARG A 219 -1.29 -1.89 -12.42
CA ARG A 219 -1.96 -1.12 -13.48
C ARG A 219 -3.23 -1.81 -13.96
N PHE A 220 -3.12 -3.07 -14.36
CA PHE A 220 -4.24 -3.88 -14.83
C PHE A 220 -5.40 -3.91 -13.81
N VAL A 221 -5.08 -4.28 -12.56
CA VAL A 221 -6.08 -4.41 -11.49
C VAL A 221 -6.76 -3.09 -11.20
N VAL A 222 -6.01 -2.00 -11.20
CA VAL A 222 -6.55 -0.69 -10.84
C VAL A 222 -7.35 -0.06 -11.99
N GLU A 223 -6.95 -0.26 -13.24
CA GLU A 223 -7.69 0.22 -14.41
C GLU A 223 -9.02 -0.54 -14.55
N GLN A 224 -8.96 -1.86 -14.61
CA GLN A 224 -10.13 -2.74 -14.74
C GLN A 224 -11.04 -2.68 -13.51
N GLY A 225 -10.43 -2.62 -12.32
CA GLY A 225 -11.14 -2.49 -11.06
C GLY A 225 -11.87 -1.15 -10.95
N SER A 226 -11.33 -0.05 -11.48
CA SER A 226 -11.99 1.25 -11.30
C SER A 226 -13.30 1.37 -12.09
N GLU A 227 -13.39 0.84 -13.30
CA GLU A 227 -14.61 1.01 -14.11
C GLU A 227 -15.75 0.11 -13.63
N GLU A 228 -15.47 -1.17 -13.36
CA GLU A 228 -16.50 -2.12 -12.96
C GLU A 228 -16.88 -2.01 -11.47
N LEU A 229 -15.94 -1.64 -10.60
CA LEU A 229 -16.19 -1.40 -9.17
C LEU A 229 -16.88 -0.05 -8.95
N ASN A 230 -16.51 1.02 -9.69
CA ASN A 230 -17.21 2.30 -9.58
C ASN A 230 -18.63 2.23 -10.16
N ALA A 231 -18.83 1.52 -11.28
CA ALA A 231 -20.17 1.32 -11.86
C ALA A 231 -21.10 0.56 -10.89
N LYS A 232 -20.57 -0.38 -10.09
CA LYS A 232 -21.34 -1.16 -9.11
C LYS A 232 -21.50 -0.44 -7.76
N LEU A 233 -20.50 0.34 -7.30
CA LEU A 233 -20.62 1.17 -6.08
C LEU A 233 -21.64 2.30 -6.21
N LEU A 234 -21.87 2.82 -7.42
CA LEU A 234 -22.91 3.80 -7.70
C LEU A 234 -24.32 3.18 -7.83
N GLN A 235 -24.42 1.86 -8.06
CA GLN A 235 -25.69 1.15 -8.19
C GLN A 235 -26.16 0.45 -6.91
N ASP A 236 -25.24 0.08 -6.01
CA ASP A 236 -25.56 -0.69 -4.80
C ASP A 236 -25.32 0.12 -3.52
N LYS A 237 -26.36 0.80 -3.04
CA LYS A 237 -26.46 1.23 -1.63
C LYS A 237 -26.91 0.10 -0.70
N ASP A 238 -27.29 -1.07 -1.23
CA ASP A 238 -27.80 -2.21 -0.47
C ASP A 238 -27.03 -3.51 -0.78
N THR A 239 -25.91 -3.67 -0.08
CA THR A 239 -25.29 -4.91 0.42
C THR A 239 -25.72 -6.26 -0.21
N LYS A 240 -24.81 -6.91 -0.99
CA LYS A 240 -24.46 -8.38 -0.95
C LYS A 240 -23.65 -8.92 -2.14
N VAL A 241 -23.33 -8.14 -3.17
CA VAL A 241 -22.75 -8.68 -4.42
C VAL A 241 -21.21 -8.80 -4.44
N CYS A 242 -20.49 -8.34 -3.41
CA CYS A 242 -19.02 -8.31 -3.44
C CYS A 242 -18.32 -9.68 -3.36
N GLU A 243 -18.94 -10.70 -2.78
CA GLU A 243 -18.27 -11.99 -2.52
C GLU A 243 -18.12 -12.85 -3.80
N SER A 244 -19.08 -12.84 -4.72
CA SER A 244 -19.07 -13.79 -5.85
C SER A 244 -18.15 -13.42 -7.02
N PHE A 245 -17.69 -12.17 -7.10
CA PHE A 245 -16.94 -11.67 -8.27
C PHE A 245 -15.42 -11.85 -8.13
N VAL A 246 -14.88 -11.67 -6.93
CA VAL A 246 -13.45 -11.87 -6.65
C VAL A 246 -13.11 -13.37 -6.74
N GLU A 247 -14.00 -14.26 -6.28
CA GLU A 247 -13.73 -15.69 -6.28
C GLU A 247 -13.65 -16.35 -7.66
N ARG A 248 -14.44 -15.93 -8.66
CA ARG A 248 -14.58 -16.73 -9.90
C ARG A 248 -13.63 -16.37 -11.04
N ARG A 249 -13.16 -15.13 -11.16
CA ARG A 249 -12.22 -14.71 -12.23
C ARG A 249 -10.79 -14.52 -11.73
N PHE A 250 -10.61 -13.97 -10.54
CA PHE A 250 -9.28 -13.70 -10.00
C PHE A 250 -8.59 -14.97 -9.49
N ILE A 251 -9.28 -15.81 -8.70
CA ILE A 251 -8.69 -17.05 -8.16
C ILE A 251 -8.41 -18.07 -9.27
N LYS A 252 -9.28 -18.23 -10.26
CA LYS A 252 -9.03 -19.16 -11.38
C LYS A 252 -7.84 -18.73 -12.24
N SER A 253 -7.64 -17.44 -12.49
CA SER A 253 -6.45 -16.96 -13.19
C SER A 253 -5.20 -17.04 -12.30
N TYR A 254 -5.31 -16.79 -10.99
CA TYR A 254 -4.19 -16.85 -10.06
C TYR A 254 -3.70 -18.30 -9.82
N ILE A 255 -4.60 -19.26 -9.65
CA ILE A 255 -4.28 -20.70 -9.58
C ILE A 255 -3.67 -21.16 -10.91
N LYS A 256 -4.25 -20.74 -12.05
CA LYS A 256 -3.72 -21.11 -13.38
C LYS A 256 -2.34 -20.47 -13.67
N MET A 257 -2.06 -19.27 -13.17
CA MET A 257 -0.74 -18.63 -13.29
C MET A 257 0.33 -19.24 -12.36
N GLY A 258 -0.08 -19.87 -11.26
CA GLY A 258 0.82 -20.63 -10.37
C GLY A 258 1.17 -22.03 -10.90
N GLU A 259 0.25 -22.66 -11.64
CA GLU A 259 0.45 -24.00 -12.24
C GLU A 259 1.18 -23.95 -13.60
N ASP A 260 1.00 -22.90 -14.40
CA ASP A 260 1.69 -22.73 -15.69
C ASP A 260 2.92 -21.79 -15.56
N GLN A 261 4.09 -22.34 -15.19
CA GLN A 261 5.39 -21.62 -15.22
C GLN A 261 5.79 -21.10 -16.63
N HIS A 262 4.97 -21.34 -17.66
CA HIS A 262 5.22 -20.94 -19.06
C HIS A 262 4.49 -19.66 -19.52
N VAL A 263 3.64 -19.03 -18.70
CA VAL A 263 2.80 -17.88 -19.14
C VAL A 263 3.55 -16.55 -19.23
N PHE A 264 4.84 -16.47 -18.85
CA PHE A 264 5.65 -15.27 -19.14
C PHE A 264 5.96 -15.07 -20.64
N ARG A 265 5.60 -16.01 -21.53
CA ARG A 265 5.77 -15.86 -22.99
C ARG A 265 4.58 -15.29 -23.76
N VAL A 266 3.42 -15.04 -23.12
CA VAL A 266 2.17 -14.76 -23.88
C VAL A 266 1.74 -13.29 -23.87
N ILE A 267 2.47 -12.39 -23.22
CA ILE A 267 2.18 -10.94 -23.30
C ILE A 267 2.90 -10.26 -24.50
N ASP A 268 3.81 -10.95 -25.19
CA ASP A 268 4.61 -10.37 -26.28
C ASP A 268 4.16 -10.69 -27.72
N THR A 269 2.98 -11.29 -27.95
CA THR A 269 2.54 -11.64 -29.32
C THR A 269 1.19 -11.06 -29.77
N CYS A 270 0.55 -10.18 -29.00
CA CYS A 270 -0.65 -9.47 -29.47
C CYS A 270 -0.31 -8.09 -30.05
N ASN A 271 0.46 -8.07 -31.13
CA ASN A 271 0.50 -6.97 -32.10
C ASN A 271 1.03 -7.54 -33.41
N TYR A 272 0.23 -8.33 -34.13
CA TYR A 272 0.27 -8.53 -35.59
C TYR A 272 -0.82 -9.55 -35.95
N ALA A 273 -2.04 -9.04 -36.19
CA ALA A 273 -3.04 -9.61 -37.10
C ALA A 273 -4.34 -8.82 -37.00
N SER A 274 -4.42 -7.70 -37.73
CA SER A 274 -5.47 -7.36 -38.71
C SER A 274 -5.11 -6.04 -39.36
#